data_AF-A0A920UYH6-F1
#
_entry.id   AF-A0A920UYH6-F1
#
_cell.length_a   1.000
_cell.length_b   1.000
_cell.length_c   1.000
_cell.angle_alpha   90.00
_cell.angle_beta   90.00
_cell.angle_gamma   90.00
#
_symmetry.space_group_name_H-M   'P 1'
#
loop_
_entity.id
_entity.type
_entity.pdbx_description
1 polymer ?
#
loop_
_entity_poly.entity_id
_entity_poly.type
_entity_poly.pdbx_seq_one_letter_code
_entity_poly.pdbx_strand_id
1 'polypeptide(L)'
;MSEAAKKEPMSPRAVRHSFTLTDNETGDITNYRFCMPTSAHESSILENSTPGAGIFTYDPGFTSTASCTSDITYMMVMRACCSIAVTRSTNLLRTATTWSVLSPFLHGDLPSPEEKSEFDGSITQRTMLHEHFSTLLQGFFKRNAHPMAIMVGFCRGFVGFSITTVRILTTPCNAGSHPNPPLIAKMPTIAAYAYKYSLGQPFPYPDNKLDYASNLLRMFFSFPHRRI
;
A
#
# COMPACT_ATOMS: atom_id res chain seq x y z
N MET A 1 -0.06 -18.81 30.17
CA MET A 1 0.02 -17.34 30.12
C MET A 1 1.43 -17.00 29.69
N SER A 2 1.65 -16.94 28.36
CA SER A 2 2.96 -16.65 27.77
C SER A 2 2.95 -15.21 27.30
N GLU A 3 3.87 -14.43 27.83
CA GLU A 3 4.01 -13.00 27.68
C GLU A 3 4.41 -12.66 26.24
N ALA A 4 3.51 -12.04 25.48
CA ALA A 4 3.80 -11.55 24.14
C ALA A 4 4.81 -10.41 24.26
N ALA A 5 6.03 -10.66 23.81
CA ALA A 5 7.11 -9.68 23.78
C ALA A 5 6.68 -8.45 22.99
N LYS A 6 6.38 -7.38 23.72
CA LYS A 6 6.05 -6.06 23.18
C LYS A 6 7.31 -5.55 22.47
N LYS A 7 7.33 -5.59 21.14
CA LYS A 7 8.38 -4.97 20.32
C LYS A 7 8.35 -3.47 20.63
N GLU A 8 9.26 -3.01 21.48
CA GLU A 8 9.51 -1.59 21.67
C GLU A 8 9.92 -0.99 20.31
N PRO A 9 9.47 0.22 19.97
CA PRO A 9 9.99 0.92 18.80
C PRO A 9 11.49 1.09 19.02
N MET A 10 12.31 0.48 18.15
CA MET A 10 13.77 0.58 18.23
C MET A 10 14.15 2.06 18.24
N SER A 11 14.60 2.57 19.40
CA SER A 11 15.22 3.88 19.46
C SER A 11 16.41 3.92 18.50
N PRO A 12 16.59 4.97 17.69
CA PRO A 12 17.70 5.03 16.76
C PRO A 12 19.02 4.96 17.53
N ARG A 13 19.72 3.84 17.34
CA ARG A 13 21.00 3.49 17.98
C ARG A 13 21.98 4.65 17.80
N ALA A 14 22.32 5.32 18.90
CA ALA A 14 23.15 6.52 18.88
C ALA A 14 24.57 6.21 18.38
N VAL A 15 24.88 6.62 17.14
CA VAL A 15 26.25 6.69 16.62
C VAL A 15 26.55 8.14 16.25
N ARG A 16 27.66 8.65 16.78
CA ARG A 16 28.09 10.06 16.79
C ARG A 16 28.72 10.47 15.44
N HIS A 17 27.93 10.53 14.37
CA HIS A 17 28.33 11.23 13.15
C HIS A 17 27.48 12.50 13.01
N SER A 18 28.13 13.66 13.04
CA SER A 18 27.49 14.98 12.93
C SER A 18 28.12 15.76 11.78
N PHE A 19 27.30 16.39 10.96
CA PHE A 19 27.73 17.37 9.97
C PHE A 19 27.35 18.77 10.45
N THR A 20 28.25 19.73 10.22
CA THR A 20 28.06 21.14 10.54
C THR A 20 27.59 21.90 9.29
N LEU A 21 26.48 22.61 9.39
CA LEU A 21 26.11 23.63 8.41
C LEU A 21 26.58 24.98 8.95
N THR A 22 27.37 25.68 8.15
CA THR A 22 27.88 27.02 8.50
C THR A 22 27.18 28.02 7.59
N ASP A 23 26.51 29.00 8.17
CA ASP A 23 26.02 30.16 7.43
C ASP A 23 27.18 31.15 7.25
N ASN A 24 27.44 31.51 6.00
CA ASN A 24 28.54 32.41 5.64
C ASN A 24 28.25 33.87 6.00
N GLU A 25 26.98 34.26 6.16
CA GLU A 25 26.60 35.64 6.48
C GLU A 25 26.58 35.91 7.99
N THR A 26 26.05 34.97 8.78
CA THR A 26 25.97 35.09 10.25
C THR A 26 27.16 34.46 10.98
N GLY A 27 27.90 33.56 10.32
CA GLY A 27 28.97 32.77 10.95
C GLY A 27 28.43 31.70 11.91
N ASP A 28 27.12 31.50 11.97
CA ASP A 28 26.50 30.54 12.87
C ASP A 28 26.72 29.11 12.37
N ILE A 29 27.23 28.27 13.27
CA ILE A 29 27.49 26.85 13.02
C ILE A 29 26.41 26.04 13.72
N THR A 30 25.58 25.36 12.93
CA THR A 30 24.54 24.47 13.42
C THR A 30 24.92 23.01 13.22
N ASN A 31 24.78 22.22 14.29
CA ASN A 31 25.06 20.79 14.29
C ASN A 31 23.76 20.00 14.10
N TYR A 32 23.68 19.20 13.05
CA TYR A 32 22.52 18.33 12.80
C TYR A 32 22.80 16.87 13.20
N ARG A 33 21.75 16.20 13.69
CA ARG A 33 21.77 14.77 14.01
C ARG A 33 21.51 13.94 12.76
N PHE A 34 22.11 12.75 12.75
CA PHE A 34 22.10 11.82 11.62
C PHE A 34 21.36 10.53 11.94
N CYS A 35 20.55 10.06 10.99
CA CYS A 35 19.91 8.74 11.02
C CYS A 35 20.57 7.80 9.99
N MET A 36 21.11 6.68 10.46
CA MET A 36 21.70 5.64 9.60
C MET A 36 20.64 4.61 9.21
N PRO A 37 20.46 4.29 7.91
CA PRO A 37 19.56 3.22 7.49
C PRO A 37 20.13 1.83 7.82
N THR A 38 19.25 0.86 8.06
CA THR A 38 19.59 -0.54 8.41
C THR A 38 20.33 -1.27 7.30
N SER A 39 20.00 -1.00 6.03
CA SER A 39 20.75 -1.49 4.88
C SER A 39 21.88 -0.51 4.57
N ALA A 40 23.08 -0.91 4.97
CA ALA A 40 24.32 -0.15 4.84
C ALA A 40 24.61 0.27 3.38
N HIS A 41 24.23 1.49 3.01
CA HIS A 41 24.95 2.36 2.08
C HIS A 41 24.62 3.83 2.40
N GLU A 42 25.67 4.63 2.38
CA GLU A 42 25.91 6.05 2.71
C GLU A 42 24.88 7.10 2.25
N SER A 43 23.58 6.87 2.45
CA SER A 43 22.59 7.93 2.34
C SER A 43 22.40 8.56 3.71
N SER A 44 23.04 9.71 3.86
CA SER A 44 23.01 10.53 5.04
C SER A 44 21.73 11.36 5.10
N ILE A 45 20.80 10.98 5.98
CA ILE A 45 19.58 11.76 6.18
C ILE A 45 19.84 12.76 7.29
N LEU A 46 19.90 14.03 6.91
CA LEU A 46 19.85 15.16 7.84
C LEU A 46 18.43 15.26 8.38
N GLU A 47 18.26 15.06 9.69
CA GLU A 47 16.99 15.29 10.36
C GLU A 47 16.79 16.80 10.49
N ASN A 48 16.18 17.41 9.47
CA ASN A 48 15.84 18.84 9.50
C ASN A 48 14.61 19.06 10.39
N SER A 49 14.76 18.82 11.70
CA SER A 49 13.81 19.32 12.67
C SER A 49 14.36 20.63 13.20
N THR A 50 13.89 21.75 12.65
CA THR A 50 13.24 22.79 13.45
C THR A 50 12.85 24.02 12.62
N PRO A 51 11.62 24.52 12.77
CA PRO A 51 11.23 25.87 12.35
C PRO A 51 11.88 27.00 13.19
N GLY A 52 12.91 26.67 14.00
CA GLY A 52 13.58 27.60 14.91
C GLY A 52 14.79 28.32 14.31
N ALA A 53 15.39 27.78 13.24
CA ALA A 53 16.54 28.41 12.56
C ALA A 53 16.11 29.36 11.43
N GLY A 54 14.83 29.44 11.08
CA GLY A 54 14.32 30.28 9.99
C GLY A 54 14.75 29.86 8.57
N ILE A 55 15.47 28.74 8.44
CA ILE A 55 16.01 28.24 7.18
C ILE A 55 15.16 27.07 6.68
N PHE A 56 14.74 27.12 5.42
CA PHE A 56 14.04 26.03 4.73
C PHE A 56 14.94 25.42 3.65
N THR A 57 14.86 24.10 3.49
CA THR A 57 15.48 23.39 2.37
C THR A 57 14.60 23.51 1.13
N TYR A 58 15.16 23.98 0.02
CA TYR A 58 14.46 24.07 -1.26
C TYR A 58 14.77 22.83 -2.12
N ASP A 59 13.82 21.90 -2.20
CA ASP A 59 13.90 20.69 -3.04
C ASP A 59 12.56 20.48 -3.78
N PRO A 60 12.34 21.17 -4.92
CA PRO A 60 11.12 21.00 -5.71
C PRO A 60 11.09 19.58 -6.30
N GLY A 61 10.25 18.72 -5.72
CA GLY A 61 10.07 17.33 -6.18
C GLY A 61 10.60 16.27 -5.22
N PHE A 62 11.14 16.64 -4.05
CA PHE A 62 11.60 15.70 -3.01
C PHE A 62 12.64 14.70 -3.54
N THR A 63 13.52 15.13 -4.44
CA THR A 63 14.51 14.24 -5.05
C THR A 63 15.60 13.81 -4.06
N SER A 64 15.90 14.67 -3.09
CA SER A 64 16.97 14.50 -2.11
C SER A 64 16.45 14.53 -0.67
N THR A 65 15.13 14.51 -0.48
CA THR A 65 14.46 14.62 0.81
C THR A 65 13.77 13.31 1.16
N ALA A 66 14.18 12.68 2.27
CA ALA A 66 13.50 11.51 2.81
C ALA A 66 12.38 11.92 3.77
N SER A 67 11.12 11.72 3.37
CA SER A 67 9.95 12.16 4.16
C SER A 67 9.51 11.20 5.27
N CYS A 68 9.82 9.91 5.14
CA CYS A 68 9.42 8.90 6.11
C CYS A 68 10.46 7.78 6.26
N THR A 69 10.48 7.18 7.44
CA THR A 69 11.18 5.92 7.70
C THR A 69 10.27 4.75 7.34
N SER A 70 10.75 3.79 6.56
CA SER A 70 9.95 2.64 6.15
C SER A 70 10.78 1.37 6.07
N ASP A 71 10.23 0.26 6.58
CA ASP A 71 10.84 -1.07 6.55
C ASP A 71 10.21 -1.99 5.47
N ILE A 72 9.41 -1.41 4.55
CA ILE A 72 8.56 -2.18 3.64
C ILE A 72 9.29 -2.61 2.36
N THR A 73 9.98 -1.68 1.69
CA THR A 73 10.65 -1.98 0.41
C THR A 73 11.94 -1.19 0.32
N TYR A 74 12.98 -1.86 -0.16
CA TYR A 74 14.27 -1.25 -0.44
C TYR A 74 14.59 -1.40 -1.93
N MET A 75 14.84 -0.26 -2.59
CA MET A 75 15.21 -0.21 -3.99
C MET A 75 16.58 0.45 -4.13
N MET A 76 17.52 -0.26 -4.76
CA MET A 76 18.84 0.26 -5.11
C MET A 76 19.05 0.16 -6.62
N VAL A 77 18.97 1.32 -7.28
CA VAL A 77 19.07 1.44 -8.74
C VAL A 77 20.46 0.99 -9.22
N MET A 78 21.53 1.43 -8.54
CA MET A 78 22.92 1.14 -8.93
C MET A 78 23.27 -0.35 -8.94
N ARG A 79 22.65 -1.14 -8.05
CA ARG A 79 22.89 -2.59 -7.95
C ARG A 79 21.75 -3.43 -8.54
N ALA A 80 20.79 -2.80 -9.22
CA ALA A 80 19.56 -3.42 -9.69
C ALA A 80 18.92 -4.36 -8.65
N CYS A 81 18.94 -3.95 -7.38
CA CYS A 81 18.48 -4.77 -6.27
C CYS A 81 17.17 -4.19 -5.73
N CYS A 82 16.12 -5.02 -5.71
CA CYS A 82 14.86 -4.72 -5.07
C CYS A 82 14.56 -5.81 -4.03
N SER A 83 14.31 -5.38 -2.79
CA SER A 83 13.98 -6.25 -1.66
C SER A 83 12.66 -5.82 -1.05
N ILE A 84 11.80 -6.79 -0.73
CA ILE A 84 10.47 -6.58 -0.14
C ILE A 84 10.47 -7.20 1.26
N ALA A 85 10.19 -6.39 2.28
CA ALA A 85 10.13 -6.69 3.71
C ALA A 85 11.39 -7.34 4.31
N VAL A 86 11.84 -8.50 3.82
CA VAL A 86 13.11 -9.17 4.17
C VAL A 86 13.64 -10.05 3.01
N THR A 87 12.87 -10.25 1.94
CA THR A 87 13.14 -11.26 0.89
C THR A 87 13.60 -10.60 -0.41
N ARG A 88 14.61 -11.19 -1.07
CA ARG A 88 15.06 -10.73 -2.39
C ARG A 88 13.98 -10.99 -3.43
N SER A 89 13.56 -9.94 -4.14
CA SER A 89 12.42 -9.98 -5.07
C SER A 89 12.54 -11.07 -6.16
N THR A 90 13.76 -11.37 -6.61
CA THR A 90 14.01 -12.39 -7.66
C THR A 90 13.58 -13.80 -7.27
N ASN A 91 13.65 -14.15 -5.99
CA ASN A 91 13.23 -15.48 -5.52
C ASN A 91 11.72 -15.53 -5.32
N LEU A 92 11.10 -14.42 -4.94
CA LEU A 92 9.66 -14.32 -4.71
C LEU A 92 8.90 -14.44 -6.03
N LEU A 93 9.29 -13.72 -7.08
CA LEU A 93 8.56 -13.67 -8.35
C LEU A 93 8.44 -15.02 -9.08
N ARG A 94 9.34 -15.98 -8.82
CA ARG A 94 9.35 -17.26 -9.54
C ARG A 94 8.33 -18.26 -9.01
N THR A 95 7.94 -18.15 -7.73
CA THR A 95 7.08 -19.13 -7.06
C THR A 95 5.92 -18.50 -6.29
N ALA A 96 5.84 -17.18 -6.24
CA ALA A 96 4.83 -16.51 -5.42
C ALA A 96 3.45 -16.52 -6.08
N THR A 97 2.47 -17.03 -5.32
CA THR A 97 1.06 -16.69 -5.49
C THR A 97 0.83 -15.23 -5.08
N THR A 98 -0.23 -14.59 -5.59
CA THR A 98 -0.63 -13.22 -5.23
C THR A 98 -0.59 -12.95 -3.72
N TRP A 99 -1.03 -13.91 -2.91
CA TRP A 99 -0.98 -13.81 -1.45
C TRP A 99 0.45 -13.75 -0.88
N SER A 100 1.36 -14.59 -1.39
CA SER A 100 2.75 -14.62 -0.92
C SER A 100 3.48 -13.31 -1.18
N VAL A 101 3.02 -12.52 -2.16
CA VAL A 101 3.53 -11.17 -2.41
C VAL A 101 2.93 -10.18 -1.42
N LEU A 102 1.64 -10.29 -1.11
CA LEU A 102 0.91 -9.32 -0.29
C LEU A 102 1.18 -9.44 1.21
N SER A 103 1.33 -10.67 1.72
CA SER A 103 1.50 -10.94 3.15
C SER A 103 2.66 -10.15 3.78
N PRO A 104 3.87 -10.09 3.19
CA PRO A 104 4.96 -9.28 3.73
C PRO A 104 4.68 -7.77 3.79
N PHE A 105 3.82 -7.22 2.91
CA PHE A 105 3.44 -5.80 2.98
C PHE A 105 2.48 -5.49 4.14
N LEU A 106 1.66 -6.46 4.52
CA LEU A 106 0.65 -6.29 5.58
C LEU A 106 1.19 -6.65 6.96
N HIS A 107 2.00 -7.71 7.04
CA HIS A 107 2.41 -8.32 8.30
C HIS A 107 3.94 -8.28 8.52
N GLY A 108 4.74 -7.98 7.49
CA GLY A 108 6.20 -7.91 7.58
C GLY A 108 6.92 -9.27 7.49
N ASP A 109 6.24 -10.37 7.82
CA ASP A 109 6.80 -11.72 7.83
C ASP A 109 6.23 -12.61 6.69
N LEU A 110 6.88 -13.76 6.44
CA LEU A 110 6.35 -14.77 5.51
C LEU A 110 5.15 -15.49 6.15
N PRO A 111 4.09 -15.81 5.38
CA PRO A 111 2.86 -16.33 5.93
C PRO A 111 2.98 -17.78 6.41
N SER A 112 2.34 -18.10 7.53
CA SER A 112 1.98 -19.47 7.88
C SER A 112 0.90 -20.01 6.92
N PRO A 113 0.87 -21.33 6.62
CA PRO A 113 -0.20 -21.91 5.81
C PRO A 113 -1.61 -21.68 6.39
N GLU A 114 -1.74 -21.55 7.71
CA GLU A 114 -3.02 -21.30 8.38
C GLU A 114 -3.50 -19.86 8.16
N GLU A 115 -2.61 -18.88 8.36
CA GLU A 115 -2.88 -17.45 8.14
C GLU A 115 -3.23 -17.18 6.67
N LYS A 116 -2.61 -17.92 5.74
CA LYS A 116 -2.96 -17.87 4.33
C LYS A 116 -4.41 -18.28 4.08
N SER A 117 -4.84 -19.41 4.64
CA SER A 117 -6.21 -19.91 4.45
C SER A 117 -7.26 -18.95 5.01
N GLU A 118 -6.99 -18.39 6.20
CA GLU A 118 -7.87 -17.39 6.81
C GLU A 118 -7.97 -16.13 5.93
N PHE A 119 -6.85 -15.66 5.41
CA PHE A 119 -6.83 -14.49 4.55
C PHE A 119 -7.52 -14.71 3.20
N ASP A 120 -7.28 -15.84 2.55
CA ASP A 120 -7.93 -16.19 1.29
C ASP A 120 -9.45 -16.30 1.48
N GLY A 121 -9.90 -16.90 2.60
CA GLY A 121 -11.32 -16.89 3.00
C GLY A 121 -11.87 -15.48 3.24
N SER A 122 -11.10 -14.64 3.92
CA SER A 122 -11.43 -13.25 4.23
C SER A 122 -11.58 -12.37 2.98
N ILE A 123 -10.75 -12.57 1.95
CA ILE A 123 -10.90 -11.91 0.65
C ILE A 123 -12.15 -12.42 -0.06
N THR A 124 -12.26 -13.73 -0.19
CA THR A 124 -13.29 -14.37 -1.02
C THR A 124 -14.69 -13.93 -0.61
N GLN A 125 -14.93 -13.85 0.71
CA GLN A 125 -16.21 -13.40 1.28
C GLN A 125 -16.50 -11.90 1.04
N ARG A 126 -15.50 -11.07 0.75
CA ARG A 126 -15.62 -9.61 0.66
C ARG A 126 -15.50 -9.04 -0.76
N THR A 127 -15.46 -9.90 -1.78
CA THR A 127 -15.32 -9.51 -3.20
C THR A 127 -16.52 -8.74 -3.77
N MET A 128 -17.74 -8.99 -3.27
CA MET A 128 -18.97 -8.35 -3.76
C MET A 128 -19.01 -6.85 -3.45
N LEU A 129 -19.44 -6.04 -4.42
CA LEU A 129 -19.71 -4.61 -4.23
C LEU A 129 -21.16 -4.39 -3.84
N HIS A 130 -21.43 -3.29 -3.15
CA HIS A 130 -22.81 -2.86 -2.90
C HIS A 130 -23.49 -2.48 -4.22
N GLU A 131 -24.73 -2.91 -4.45
CA GLU A 131 -25.42 -2.71 -5.74
C GLU A 131 -25.54 -1.25 -6.16
N HIS A 132 -25.60 -0.32 -5.20
CA HIS A 132 -25.60 1.11 -5.52
C HIS A 132 -24.44 1.53 -6.43
N PHE A 133 -23.29 0.85 -6.38
CA PHE A 133 -22.18 1.10 -7.30
C PHE A 133 -22.52 0.83 -8.78
N SER A 134 -23.34 -0.17 -9.07
CA SER A 134 -23.77 -0.46 -10.45
C SER A 134 -24.69 0.66 -10.97
N THR A 135 -25.54 1.22 -10.10
CA THR A 135 -26.38 2.38 -10.39
C THR A 135 -25.55 3.65 -10.60
N LEU A 136 -24.55 3.90 -9.74
CA LEU A 136 -23.66 5.06 -9.87
C LEU A 136 -22.91 5.07 -11.20
N LEU A 137 -22.47 3.90 -11.69
CA LEU A 137 -21.83 3.77 -13.00
C LEU A 137 -22.74 4.23 -14.13
N GLN A 138 -23.99 3.78 -14.11
CA GLN A 138 -24.96 4.07 -15.15
C GLN A 138 -25.42 5.54 -15.13
N GLY A 139 -25.44 6.18 -13.96
CA GLY A 139 -25.92 7.56 -13.79
C GLY A 139 -24.87 8.65 -14.00
N PHE A 140 -23.61 8.45 -13.59
CA PHE A 140 -22.62 9.53 -13.56
C PHE A 140 -21.63 9.53 -14.73
N PHE A 141 -21.24 8.37 -15.22
CA PHE A 141 -20.25 8.29 -16.28
C PHE A 141 -20.90 8.34 -17.65
N LYS A 142 -20.20 8.93 -18.62
CA LYS A 142 -20.57 8.78 -20.03
C LYS A 142 -20.18 7.38 -20.49
N ARG A 143 -20.96 6.79 -21.40
CA ARG A 143 -20.52 5.64 -22.19
C ARG A 143 -19.21 6.06 -22.89
N ASN A 144 -18.12 5.32 -22.64
CA ASN A 144 -16.72 5.59 -23.04
C ASN A 144 -15.87 6.46 -22.08
N ALA A 145 -16.21 6.54 -20.79
CA ALA A 145 -15.29 7.11 -19.80
C ALA A 145 -14.00 6.26 -19.67
N HIS A 146 -12.85 6.92 -19.52
CA HIS A 146 -11.57 6.24 -19.35
C HIS A 146 -11.59 5.39 -18.06
N PRO A 147 -11.16 4.11 -18.09
CA PRO A 147 -11.26 3.21 -16.93
C PRO A 147 -10.66 3.76 -15.64
N MET A 148 -9.56 4.52 -15.75
CA MET A 148 -8.94 5.17 -14.60
C MET A 148 -9.86 6.19 -13.93
N ALA A 149 -10.60 7.01 -14.70
CA ALA A 149 -11.52 8.00 -14.14
C ALA A 149 -12.66 7.33 -13.35
N ILE A 150 -13.16 6.21 -13.87
CA ILE A 150 -14.16 5.39 -13.19
C ILE A 150 -13.59 4.83 -11.88
N MET A 151 -12.38 4.27 -11.92
CA MET A 151 -11.74 3.69 -10.75
C MET A 151 -11.49 4.72 -9.63
N VAL A 152 -11.05 5.95 -9.97
CA VAL A 152 -10.91 7.05 -8.99
C VAL A 152 -12.25 7.39 -8.35
N GLY A 153 -13.32 7.53 -9.15
CA GLY A 153 -14.65 7.80 -8.63
C GLY A 153 -15.16 6.71 -7.68
N PHE A 154 -14.90 5.45 -8.01
CA PHE A 154 -15.22 4.30 -7.17
C PHE A 154 -14.48 4.31 -5.84
N CYS A 155 -13.16 4.49 -5.89
CA CYS A 155 -12.34 4.55 -4.68
C CYS A 155 -12.80 5.70 -3.77
N ARG A 156 -13.19 6.84 -4.35
CA ARG A 156 -13.74 7.97 -3.59
C ARG A 156 -15.10 7.64 -2.97
N GLY A 157 -16.02 7.04 -3.72
CA GLY A 157 -17.33 6.63 -3.22
C GLY A 157 -17.25 5.57 -2.12
N PHE A 158 -16.26 4.67 -2.20
CA PHE A 158 -16.03 3.61 -1.21
C PHE A 158 -15.75 4.14 0.20
N VAL A 159 -15.11 5.31 0.30
CA VAL A 159 -14.87 5.98 1.59
C VAL A 159 -16.19 6.33 2.29
N GLY A 160 -17.22 6.74 1.54
CA GLY A 160 -18.54 7.08 2.08
C GLY A 160 -19.33 5.86 2.57
N PHE A 161 -19.13 4.69 1.97
CA PHE A 161 -19.76 3.44 2.44
C PHE A 161 -19.00 2.78 3.59
N SER A 162 -17.70 3.07 3.73
CA SER A 162 -16.82 2.46 4.72
C SER A 162 -16.57 3.36 5.93
N ILE A 163 -17.54 4.17 6.35
CA ILE A 163 -17.38 5.11 7.48
C ILE A 163 -16.92 4.38 8.76
N THR A 164 -17.35 3.14 8.97
CA THR A 164 -16.90 2.30 10.09
C THR A 164 -15.40 2.00 10.05
N THR A 165 -14.78 1.87 8.86
CA THR A 165 -13.33 1.65 8.75
C THR A 165 -12.51 2.93 8.88
N VAL A 166 -13.06 4.08 8.45
CA VAL A 166 -12.41 5.40 8.65
C VAL A 166 -12.29 5.73 10.14
N ARG A 167 -13.27 5.32 10.95
CA ARG A 167 -13.27 5.54 12.40
C ARG A 167 -12.22 4.72 13.16
N ILE A 168 -11.66 3.67 12.56
CA ILE A 168 -10.59 2.84 13.16
C ILE A 168 -9.24 3.57 13.12
N LEU A 169 -9.01 4.44 12.12
CA LEU A 169 -7.77 5.23 12.01
C LEU A 169 -7.66 6.33 13.09
N THR A 170 -8.78 6.71 13.71
CA THR A 170 -8.83 7.74 14.76
C THR A 170 -8.71 7.19 16.19
N THR A 171 -8.78 5.87 16.40
CA THR A 171 -8.69 5.26 17.74
C THR A 171 -7.44 4.39 17.86
N PRO A 172 -6.47 4.74 18.74
CA PRO A 172 -5.16 4.06 18.82
C PRO A 172 -5.24 2.60 19.28
N CYS A 173 -6.37 2.15 19.83
CA CYS A 173 -6.51 0.82 20.45
C CYS A 173 -6.74 -0.35 19.46
N ASN A 174 -7.03 -0.07 18.18
CA ASN A 174 -7.33 -1.11 17.18
C ASN A 174 -6.29 -1.19 16.04
N ALA A 175 -5.09 -0.63 16.24
CA ALA A 175 -4.01 -0.67 15.25
C ALA A 175 -3.53 -2.11 14.92
N GLY A 176 -3.80 -3.08 15.79
CA GLY A 176 -3.43 -4.50 15.60
C GLY A 176 -4.54 -5.41 15.05
N SER A 177 -5.77 -4.93 14.93
CA SER A 177 -6.92 -5.70 14.40
C SER A 177 -7.32 -5.16 13.03
N HIS A 178 -6.57 -5.60 12.02
CA HIS A 178 -6.62 -5.18 10.62
C HIS A 178 -8.03 -4.96 10.03
N PRO A 179 -8.33 -3.75 9.50
CA PRO A 179 -9.39 -3.57 8.52
C PRO A 179 -8.81 -3.27 7.13
N ASN A 180 -7.64 -3.82 6.78
CA ASN A 180 -7.13 -3.80 5.40
C ASN A 180 -7.73 -4.84 4.41
N PRO A 181 -8.55 -5.86 4.81
CA PRO A 181 -9.13 -6.80 3.85
C PRO A 181 -10.14 -6.24 2.81
N PRO A 182 -10.94 -5.18 3.07
CA PRO A 182 -12.07 -4.90 2.19
C PRO A 182 -11.66 -4.24 0.87
N LEU A 183 -10.60 -3.42 0.85
CA LEU A 183 -10.22 -2.73 -0.38
C LEU A 183 -9.55 -3.69 -1.37
N ILE A 184 -8.58 -4.48 -0.90
CA ILE A 184 -7.83 -5.42 -1.74
C ILE A 184 -8.76 -6.46 -2.36
N ALA A 185 -9.75 -6.93 -1.59
CA ALA A 185 -10.76 -7.88 -2.06
C ALA A 185 -11.70 -7.29 -3.13
N LYS A 186 -12.04 -6.00 -3.03
CA LYS A 186 -13.01 -5.32 -3.90
C LYS A 186 -12.37 -4.70 -5.15
N MET A 187 -11.09 -4.37 -5.10
CA MET A 187 -10.35 -3.77 -6.21
C MET A 187 -10.49 -4.54 -7.54
N PRO A 188 -10.39 -5.88 -7.58
CA PRO A 188 -10.63 -6.65 -8.80
C PRO A 188 -12.01 -6.42 -9.41
N THR A 189 -13.04 -6.42 -8.57
CA THR A 189 -14.43 -6.21 -8.99
C THR A 189 -14.61 -4.79 -9.55
N ILE A 190 -14.00 -3.78 -8.90
CA ILE A 190 -14.02 -2.39 -9.36
C ILE A 190 -13.32 -2.26 -10.72
N ALA A 191 -12.14 -2.85 -10.88
CA ALA A 191 -11.38 -2.81 -12.11
C ALA A 191 -12.12 -3.50 -13.27
N ALA A 192 -12.73 -4.66 -13.02
CA ALA A 192 -13.53 -5.37 -14.01
C ALA A 192 -14.78 -4.57 -14.40
N TYR A 193 -15.46 -3.95 -13.44
CA TYR A 193 -16.63 -3.11 -13.71
C TYR A 193 -16.25 -1.88 -14.54
N ALA A 194 -15.13 -1.22 -14.22
CA ALA A 194 -14.64 -0.07 -14.99
C ALA A 194 -14.34 -0.45 -16.45
N TYR A 195 -13.71 -1.61 -16.68
CA TYR A 195 -13.43 -2.11 -18.02
C TYR A 195 -14.70 -2.47 -18.79
N LYS A 196 -15.58 -3.28 -18.21
CA LYS A 196 -16.86 -3.69 -18.81
C LYS A 196 -17.73 -2.48 -19.14
N TYR A 197 -17.75 -1.48 -18.26
CA TYR A 197 -18.48 -0.24 -18.49
C TYR A 197 -17.92 0.55 -19.68
N SER A 198 -16.59 0.64 -19.82
CA SER A 198 -15.98 1.33 -20.97
C SER A 198 -16.35 0.68 -22.31
N LEU A 199 -16.60 -0.63 -22.30
CA LEU A 199 -17.06 -1.41 -23.46
C LEU A 199 -18.59 -1.46 -23.62
N GLY A 200 -19.36 -0.95 -22.65
CA GLY A 200 -20.82 -1.06 -22.63
C GLY A 200 -21.34 -2.48 -22.40
N GLN A 201 -20.55 -3.36 -21.80
CA GLN A 201 -20.90 -4.76 -21.52
C GLN A 201 -21.53 -4.93 -20.13
N PRO A 202 -22.32 -6.00 -19.91
CA PRO A 202 -22.90 -6.28 -18.59
C PRO A 202 -21.84 -6.64 -17.55
N PHE A 203 -22.16 -6.37 -16.28
CA PHE A 203 -21.29 -6.63 -15.14
C PHE A 203 -21.44 -8.07 -14.64
N PRO A 204 -20.36 -8.88 -14.64
CA PRO A 204 -20.38 -10.20 -14.03
C PRO A 204 -20.15 -10.12 -12.51
N TYR A 205 -20.86 -10.95 -11.74
CA TYR A 205 -20.60 -11.11 -10.32
C TYR A 205 -19.33 -11.94 -10.05
N PRO A 206 -18.62 -11.68 -8.93
CA PRO A 206 -17.48 -12.49 -8.53
C PRO A 206 -17.92 -13.92 -8.14
N ASP A 207 -17.05 -14.89 -8.33
CA ASP A 207 -17.26 -16.27 -7.92
C ASP A 207 -16.27 -16.69 -6.84
N ASN A 208 -16.80 -17.21 -5.73
CA ASN A 208 -16.03 -17.63 -4.57
C ASN A 208 -15.24 -18.92 -4.79
N LYS A 209 -15.50 -19.65 -5.87
CA LYS A 209 -14.76 -20.88 -6.21
C LYS A 209 -13.42 -20.63 -6.89
N LEU A 210 -13.16 -19.39 -7.30
CA LEU A 210 -11.97 -19.03 -8.08
C LEU A 210 -10.95 -18.28 -7.23
N ASP A 211 -9.68 -18.53 -7.53
CA ASP A 211 -8.57 -17.75 -6.97
C ASP A 211 -8.64 -16.27 -7.41
N TYR A 212 -7.96 -15.38 -6.68
CA TYR A 212 -7.98 -13.93 -6.88
C TYR A 212 -7.74 -13.51 -8.35
N ALA A 213 -6.67 -14.03 -8.95
CA ALA A 213 -6.31 -13.72 -10.34
C ALA A 213 -7.30 -14.34 -11.35
N SER A 214 -7.73 -15.57 -11.10
CA SER A 214 -8.70 -16.28 -11.95
C SER A 214 -10.07 -15.60 -11.93
N ASN A 215 -10.52 -15.13 -10.77
CA ASN A 215 -11.77 -14.40 -10.61
C ASN A 215 -11.70 -13.05 -11.37
N LEU A 216 -10.57 -12.33 -11.27
CA LEU A 216 -10.34 -11.11 -12.03
C LEU A 216 -10.45 -11.35 -13.55
N LEU A 217 -9.73 -12.33 -14.08
CA LEU A 217 -9.74 -12.67 -15.50
C LEU A 217 -11.14 -13.08 -15.98
N ARG A 218 -11.85 -13.87 -15.18
CA ARG A 218 -13.23 -14.21 -15.46
C ARG A 218 -14.08 -12.95 -15.55
N MET A 219 -13.99 -12.03 -14.61
CA MET A 219 -14.82 -10.82 -14.64
C MET A 219 -14.51 -9.92 -15.84
N PHE A 220 -13.26 -9.87 -16.32
CA PHE A 220 -12.91 -9.13 -17.53
C PHE A 220 -13.48 -9.75 -18.81
N PHE A 221 -13.40 -11.08 -18.96
CA PHE A 221 -13.71 -11.74 -20.23
C PHE A 221 -15.04 -12.49 -20.26
N SER A 222 -15.73 -12.62 -19.13
CA SER A 222 -17.02 -13.32 -19.09
C SER A 222 -18.09 -12.58 -19.90
N PHE A 223 -18.85 -13.36 -20.67
CA PHE A 223 -20.04 -12.91 -21.38
C PHE A 223 -21.25 -13.74 -20.91
N PRO A 224 -22.43 -13.15 -20.70
CA PRO A 224 -23.60 -13.91 -20.23
C PRO A 224 -24.01 -15.05 -21.18
N HIS A 225 -23.79 -14.86 -22.48
CA HIS A 225 -24.15 -15.81 -23.53
C HIS A 225 -23.03 -16.84 -23.84
N ARG A 226 -21.85 -16.74 -23.21
CA ARG A 226 -20.73 -17.65 -23.48
C ARG A 226 -20.05 -18.04 -22.16
N ARG A 227 -20.20 -19.31 -21.77
CA ARG A 227 -19.39 -19.88 -20.70
C ARG A 227 -17.96 -20.09 -21.21
N ILE A 228 -17.00 -19.67 -20.40
CA ILE A 228 -15.56 -19.89 -20.59
C ILE A 228 -15.19 -21.14 -19.81
#